data_AF-A0A924CDQ9-F1
#
_entry.id   AF-A0A924CDQ9-F1
#
_cell.length_a   1.000
_cell.length_b   1.000
_cell.length_c   1.000
_cell.angle_alpha   90.00
_cell.angle_beta   90.00
_cell.angle_gamma   90.00
#
_symmetry.space_group_name_H-M   'P 1'
#
loop_
_entity.id
_entity.type
_entity.pdbx_description
1 polymer ?
#
loop_
_entity_poly.entity_id
_entity_poly.type
_entity_poly.pdbx_seq_one_letter_code
_entity_poly.pdbx_strand_id
1 'polypeptide(L)'
;RIPYLNVLAHLNIADGIFILGSTEPHYTPSKVYQGVLSGKPLLAELHSASTAREVLEKAGAGIVLAFDGEKGLAKITTSFDKIFEEYRIYMQGYSADIIDMKIFDQYSAYNLTGILADLLNQVFNNTVAGQRYEQRL
;
A
#
# COMPACT_ATOMS: atom_id res chain seq x y z
N ARG A 1 -8.45 -18.94 -6.45
CA ARG A 1 -8.30 -17.92 -5.37
C ARG A 1 -8.34 -18.65 -4.04
N ILE A 2 -7.39 -18.40 -3.13
CA ILE A 2 -7.39 -18.98 -1.77
C ILE A 2 -8.45 -18.24 -0.93
N PRO A 3 -9.22 -18.93 -0.05
CA PRO A 3 -10.16 -18.27 0.87
C PRO A 3 -9.49 -17.25 1.78
N TYR A 4 -10.19 -16.18 2.15
CA TYR A 4 -9.61 -15.06 2.92
C TYR A 4 -8.96 -15.51 4.23
N LEU A 5 -9.65 -16.33 5.03
CA LEU A 5 -9.11 -16.80 6.32
C LEU A 5 -7.86 -17.68 6.12
N ASN A 6 -7.82 -18.47 5.05
CA ASN A 6 -6.64 -19.27 4.71
C ASN A 6 -5.46 -18.38 4.32
N VAL A 7 -5.71 -17.27 3.61
CA VAL A 7 -4.66 -16.28 3.33
C VAL A 7 -4.08 -15.72 4.63
N LEU A 8 -4.92 -15.34 5.60
CA LEU A 8 -4.44 -14.86 6.90
C LEU A 8 -3.61 -15.91 7.65
N ALA A 9 -4.03 -17.18 7.62
CA ALA A 9 -3.28 -18.27 8.22
C ALA A 9 -1.89 -18.44 7.55
N HIS A 10 -1.82 -18.36 6.23
CA HIS A 10 -0.54 -18.41 5.50
C HIS A 10 0.36 -17.21 5.81
N LEU A 11 -0.19 -16.00 5.90
CA LEU A 11 0.57 -14.80 6.27
C LEU A 11 1.14 -14.93 7.70
N ASN A 12 0.36 -15.48 8.63
CA ASN A 12 0.78 -15.64 10.02
C ASN A 12 1.97 -16.60 10.20
N ILE A 13 2.02 -17.69 9.42
CA ILE A 13 3.10 -18.68 9.49
C ILE A 13 4.31 -18.35 8.60
N ALA A 14 4.22 -17.36 7.72
CA ALA A 14 5.31 -16.97 6.86
C ALA A 14 6.45 -16.32 7.68
N ASP A 15 7.69 -16.56 7.25
CA ASP A 15 8.86 -15.85 7.78
C ASP A 15 8.98 -14.44 7.20
N GLY A 16 8.39 -14.22 6.04
CA GLY A 16 8.44 -12.97 5.30
C GLY A 16 7.53 -13.00 4.08
N ILE A 17 7.27 -11.83 3.50
CA ILE A 17 6.33 -11.68 2.40
C ILE A 17 7.04 -11.06 1.21
N PHE A 18 6.95 -11.74 0.06
CA PHE A 18 7.43 -11.20 -1.20
C PHE A 18 6.26 -10.67 -2.05
N ILE A 19 6.32 -9.39 -2.42
CA ILE A 19 5.31 -8.73 -3.24
C ILE A 19 5.88 -8.44 -4.62
N LEU A 20 5.28 -9.06 -5.64
CA LEU A 20 5.52 -8.73 -7.04
C LEU A 20 4.51 -7.68 -7.48
N GLY A 21 5.01 -6.52 -7.87
CA GLY A 21 4.24 -5.44 -8.47
C GLY A 21 3.94 -5.68 -9.95
N SER A 22 3.60 -4.59 -10.63
CA SER A 22 3.36 -4.54 -12.07
C SER A 22 4.29 -3.49 -12.70
N THR A 23 4.52 -3.58 -14.00
CA THR A 23 5.18 -2.52 -14.78
C THR A 23 4.30 -1.27 -14.94
N GLU A 24 3.02 -1.37 -14.59
CA GLU A 24 2.06 -0.26 -14.64
C GLU A 24 2.26 0.74 -13.48
N PRO A 25 2.44 2.04 -13.76
CA PRO A 25 2.78 3.03 -12.73
C PRO A 25 1.79 3.18 -11.57
N HIS A 26 0.49 3.08 -11.88
CA HIS A 26 -0.59 3.30 -10.93
C HIS A 26 -1.15 2.00 -10.34
N TYR A 27 -0.53 0.87 -10.64
CA TYR A 27 -0.92 -0.38 -9.99
C TYR A 27 -0.59 -0.29 -8.50
N THR A 28 -1.65 -0.32 -7.68
CA THR A 28 -1.54 -0.42 -6.23
C THR A 28 -1.85 -1.87 -5.86
N PRO A 29 -0.85 -2.68 -5.45
CA PRO A 29 -1.12 -4.03 -5.02
C PRO A 29 -1.99 -4.00 -3.76
N SER A 30 -3.27 -4.35 -3.88
CA SER A 30 -4.26 -4.35 -2.79
C SER A 30 -3.94 -5.27 -1.61
N LYS A 31 -2.85 -6.04 -1.70
CA LYS A 31 -2.36 -6.97 -0.68
C LYS A 31 -1.19 -6.43 0.15
N VAL A 32 -0.65 -5.26 -0.22
CA VAL A 32 0.43 -4.61 0.55
C VAL A 32 -0.02 -4.35 1.97
N TYR A 33 -1.23 -3.81 2.17
CA TYR A 33 -1.81 -3.58 3.49
C TYR A 33 -1.92 -4.87 4.32
N GLN A 34 -2.39 -5.96 3.72
CA GLN A 34 -2.49 -7.25 4.41
C GLN A 34 -1.11 -7.78 4.79
N GLY A 35 -0.10 -7.54 3.95
CA GLY A 35 1.28 -7.87 4.25
C GLY A 35 1.83 -7.06 5.42
N VAL A 36 1.64 -5.73 5.43
CA VAL A 36 2.10 -4.91 6.56
C VAL A 36 1.39 -5.30 7.87
N LEU A 37 0.07 -5.43 7.83
CA LEU A 37 -0.74 -5.79 9.01
C LEU A 37 -0.46 -7.21 9.52
N SER A 38 0.18 -8.07 8.73
CA SER A 38 0.61 -9.39 9.21
C SER A 38 1.81 -9.33 10.16
N GLY A 39 2.47 -8.18 10.29
CA GLY A 39 3.64 -8.02 11.15
C GLY A 39 4.85 -8.83 10.68
N LYS A 40 4.92 -9.12 9.37
CA LYS A 40 6.03 -9.86 8.74
C LYS A 40 6.89 -8.90 7.93
N PRO A 41 8.22 -9.12 7.89
CA PRO A 41 9.09 -8.32 7.05
C PRO A 41 8.70 -8.51 5.57
N LEU A 42 8.67 -7.40 4.83
CA LEU A 42 8.32 -7.43 3.41
C LEU A 42 9.54 -7.19 2.53
N LEU A 43 9.58 -7.91 1.42
CA LEU A 43 10.37 -7.58 0.24
C LEU A 43 9.39 -7.28 -0.90
N ALA A 44 9.53 -6.15 -1.58
CA ALA A 44 8.63 -5.79 -2.66
C ALA A 44 9.38 -5.31 -3.90
N GLU A 45 8.97 -5.79 -5.06
CA GLU A 45 9.35 -5.23 -6.35
C GLU A 45 8.21 -4.34 -6.84
N LEU A 46 8.43 -3.03 -6.86
CA LEU A 46 7.35 -2.08 -7.17
C LEU A 46 7.79 -1.07 -8.21
N HIS A 47 6.84 -0.65 -9.04
CA HIS A 47 7.06 0.50 -9.90
C HIS A 47 7.44 1.73 -9.05
N SER A 48 8.41 2.54 -9.49
CA SER A 48 8.92 3.69 -8.73
C SER A 48 7.84 4.70 -8.35
N ALA A 49 6.77 4.79 -9.15
CA ALA A 49 5.60 5.65 -8.94
C ALA A 49 4.44 4.99 -8.16
N SER A 50 4.60 3.75 -7.68
CA SER A 50 3.54 3.05 -6.96
C SER A 50 3.35 3.64 -5.56
N THR A 51 2.10 3.93 -5.18
CA THR A 51 1.74 4.39 -3.83
C THR A 51 2.05 3.34 -2.76
N ALA A 52 2.07 2.05 -3.12
CA ALA A 52 2.45 0.98 -2.20
C ALA A 52 3.91 1.06 -1.74
N ARG A 53 4.79 1.64 -2.55
CA ARG A 53 6.17 1.90 -2.14
C ARG A 53 6.21 2.87 -0.97
N GLU A 54 5.50 3.98 -1.10
CA GLU A 54 5.42 5.01 -0.06
C GLU A 54 4.85 4.45 1.24
N VAL A 55 3.82 3.61 1.15
CA VAL A 55 3.24 2.93 2.31
C VAL A 55 4.28 2.03 3.01
N LEU A 56 5.02 1.21 2.27
CA LEU A 56 6.02 0.30 2.85
C LEU A 56 7.19 1.04 3.49
N GLU A 57 7.73 2.04 2.79
CA GLU A 57 8.87 2.83 3.26
C GLU A 57 8.51 3.64 4.52
N LYS A 58 7.36 4.33 4.51
CA LYS A 58 6.92 5.13 5.67
C LYS A 58 6.47 4.27 6.85
N ALA A 59 5.85 3.12 6.60
CA ALA A 59 5.49 2.20 7.66
C ALA A 59 6.70 1.50 8.28
N GLY A 60 7.89 1.56 7.65
CA GLY A 60 9.06 0.81 8.09
C GLY A 60 8.89 -0.71 7.99
N ALA A 61 8.01 -1.17 7.11
CA ALA A 61 7.55 -2.56 7.08
C ALA A 61 8.39 -3.48 6.19
N GLY A 62 9.31 -2.96 5.37
CA GLY A 62 10.12 -3.79 4.50
C GLY A 62 11.09 -3.04 3.58
N ILE A 63 11.70 -3.80 2.67
CA ILE A 63 12.61 -3.31 1.64
C ILE A 63 11.90 -3.30 0.28
N VAL A 64 12.12 -2.24 -0.50
CA VAL A 64 11.53 -2.08 -1.84
C VAL A 64 12.61 -1.99 -2.92
N LEU A 65 12.55 -2.91 -3.89
CA LEU A 65 13.25 -2.81 -5.17
C LEU A 65 12.38 -2.01 -6.15
N ALA A 66 12.66 -0.72 -6.27
CA ALA A 66 11.95 0.18 -7.16
C ALA A 66 12.47 0.12 -8.62
N PHE A 67 11.55 0.08 -9.59
CA PHE A 67 11.87 0.02 -11.02
C PHE A 67 10.92 0.89 -11.89
N ASP A 68 11.39 1.30 -13.08
CA ASP A 68 10.67 2.23 -13.97
C ASP A 68 9.99 1.48 -15.13
N GLY A 69 9.04 0.61 -14.79
CA GLY A 69 8.27 -0.18 -15.76
C GLY A 69 9.14 -1.11 -16.59
N GLU A 70 8.79 -1.33 -17.85
CA GLU A 70 9.54 -2.24 -18.74
C GLU A 70 11.01 -1.83 -18.91
N LYS A 71 11.31 -0.52 -18.91
CA LYS A 71 12.69 0.00 -19.00
C LYS A 71 13.54 -0.41 -17.80
N GLY A 72 12.91 -0.67 -16.65
CA GLY A 72 13.56 -1.05 -15.40
C GLY A 72 13.78 -2.55 -15.22
N LEU A 73 13.31 -3.42 -16.11
CA LEU A 73 13.38 -4.88 -15.90
C LEU A 73 14.82 -5.40 -15.77
N ALA A 74 15.76 -4.87 -16.57
CA ALA A 74 17.18 -5.23 -16.47
C ALA A 74 17.80 -4.86 -15.11
N LYS A 75 17.29 -3.79 -14.47
CA LYS A 75 17.72 -3.39 -13.12
C LYS A 75 17.27 -4.42 -12.08
N ILE A 76 16.07 -5.00 -12.24
CA ILE A 76 15.57 -6.03 -11.33
C ILE A 76 16.53 -7.21 -11.35
N THR A 77 16.80 -7.76 -12.53
CA THR A 77 17.68 -8.94 -12.69
C THR A 77 19.09 -8.70 -12.13
N THR A 78 19.64 -7.50 -12.29
CA THR A 78 21.01 -7.19 -11.83
C THR A 78 21.09 -6.79 -10.36
N SER A 79 19.98 -6.34 -9.75
CA SER A 79 19.97 -5.84 -8.37
C SER A 79 19.31 -6.79 -7.38
N PHE A 80 18.54 -7.79 -7.85
CA PHE A 80 17.74 -8.66 -7.01
C PHE A 80 18.59 -9.40 -5.96
N ASP A 81 19.68 -10.03 -6.37
CA ASP A 81 20.55 -10.79 -5.47
C ASP A 81 21.03 -9.91 -4.30
N LYS A 82 21.48 -8.69 -4.61
CA LYS A 82 21.93 -7.73 -3.62
C LYS A 82 20.81 -7.34 -2.64
N ILE A 83 19.64 -7.00 -3.17
CA ILE A 83 18.50 -6.62 -2.32
C ILE A 83 17.99 -7.79 -1.48
N PHE A 84 18.04 -9.01 -2.03
CA PHE A 84 17.65 -10.20 -1.28
C PHE A 84 18.60 -10.43 -0.09
N GLU A 85 19.91 -10.22 -0.27
CA GLU A 85 20.86 -10.24 0.85
C GLU A 85 20.57 -9.15 1.89
N GLU A 86 20.32 -7.91 1.47
CA GLU A 86 19.93 -6.81 2.36
C GLU A 86 18.66 -7.16 3.14
N TYR A 87 17.69 -7.81 2.48
CA TYR A 87 16.45 -8.28 3.10
C TYR A 87 16.69 -9.39 4.13
N ARG A 88 17.59 -10.35 3.86
CA ARG A 88 17.93 -11.39 4.85
C ARG A 88 18.55 -10.81 6.11
N ILE A 89 19.40 -9.78 5.98
CA ILE A 89 19.97 -9.08 7.13
C ILE A 89 18.88 -8.32 7.88
N TYR A 90 18.02 -7.59 7.15
CA TYR A 90 16.88 -6.87 7.73
C TYR A 90 15.95 -7.79 8.54
N MET A 91 15.66 -8.99 8.05
CA MET A 91 14.84 -9.98 8.76
C MET A 91 15.38 -10.35 10.14
N GLN A 92 16.70 -10.34 10.35
CA GLN A 92 17.30 -10.75 11.64
C GLN A 92 17.03 -9.75 12.78
N GLY A 93 16.84 -8.47 12.43
CA GLY A 93 16.56 -7.40 13.38
C GLY A 93 15.12 -6.87 13.33
N TYR A 94 14.27 -7.48 12.50
CA TYR A 94 12.90 -7.01 12.30
C TYR A 94 12.02 -7.28 13.52
N SER A 95 11.27 -6.27 13.94
CA SER A 95 10.18 -6.39 14.91
C SER A 95 8.95 -5.72 14.35
N ALA A 96 7.77 -6.34 14.51
CA ALA A 96 6.50 -5.74 14.10
C ALA A 96 6.19 -4.43 14.86
N ASP A 97 6.81 -4.20 16.02
CA ASP A 97 6.62 -2.99 16.83
C ASP A 97 7.17 -1.72 16.16
N ILE A 98 8.04 -1.88 15.14
CA ILE A 98 8.58 -0.74 14.38
C ILE A 98 7.58 -0.19 13.37
N ILE A 99 6.48 -0.91 13.11
CA ILE A 99 5.49 -0.52 12.10
C ILE A 99 4.74 0.72 12.59
N ASP A 100 4.85 1.83 11.85
CA ASP A 100 4.05 3.02 12.15
C ASP A 100 2.59 2.80 11.72
N MET A 101 1.79 2.33 12.67
CA MET A 101 0.36 2.06 12.43
C MET A 101 -0.45 3.31 12.08
N LYS A 102 0.02 4.52 12.45
CA LYS A 102 -0.72 5.77 12.18
C LYS A 102 -0.84 6.06 10.69
N ILE A 103 0.08 5.53 9.87
CA ILE A 103 -0.01 5.67 8.42
C ILE A 103 -1.28 5.03 7.84
N PHE A 104 -1.85 4.04 8.54
CA PHE A 104 -3.05 3.33 8.11
C PHE A 104 -4.34 4.04 8.51
N ASP A 105 -4.29 5.01 9.43
CA ASP A 105 -5.47 5.74 9.86
C ASP A 105 -6.14 6.45 8.67
N GLN A 106 -5.37 7.09 7.79
CA GLN A 106 -5.90 7.76 6.59
C GLN A 106 -6.60 6.79 5.62
N TYR A 107 -6.27 5.51 5.68
CA TYR A 107 -6.86 4.44 4.87
C TYR A 107 -7.88 3.60 5.65
N SER A 108 -8.17 3.95 6.91
CA SER A 108 -9.16 3.25 7.71
C SER A 108 -10.55 3.41 7.10
N ALA A 109 -11.41 2.40 7.30
CA ALA A 109 -12.81 2.48 6.87
C ALA A 109 -13.50 3.73 7.43
N TYR A 110 -13.15 4.13 8.66
CA TYR A 110 -13.70 5.33 9.30
C TYR A 110 -13.32 6.61 8.53
N ASN A 111 -12.03 6.87 8.32
CA ASN A 111 -11.58 8.10 7.65
C ASN A 111 -12.00 8.14 6.17
N LEU A 112 -11.93 7.01 5.46
CA LEU A 112 -12.41 6.93 4.07
C LEU A 112 -13.92 7.20 3.98
N THR A 113 -14.72 6.70 4.92
CA THR A 113 -16.16 7.00 4.98
C THR A 113 -16.41 8.48 5.27
N GLY A 114 -15.59 9.10 6.13
CA GLY A 114 -15.64 10.54 6.38
C GLY A 114 -15.41 11.36 5.11
N ILE A 115 -14.36 11.06 4.34
CA ILE A 115 -14.05 11.71 3.06
C ILE A 115 -15.23 11.59 2.09
N LEU A 116 -15.82 10.39 1.98
CA LEU A 116 -16.98 10.16 1.11
C LEU A 116 -18.20 10.96 1.57
N ALA A 117 -18.48 11.00 2.87
CA ALA A 117 -19.58 11.77 3.44
C ALA A 117 -19.40 13.27 3.19
N ASP A 118 -18.18 13.79 3.37
CA ASP A 118 -17.85 15.19 3.12
C ASP A 118 -18.05 15.57 1.65
N LEU A 119 -17.63 14.70 0.72
CA LEU A 119 -17.84 14.91 -0.71
C LEU A 119 -19.34 14.94 -1.08
N LEU A 120 -20.14 14.04 -0.50
CA LEU A 120 -21.59 14.04 -0.69
C LEU A 120 -22.24 15.31 -0.14
N ASN A 121 -21.81 15.78 1.03
CA ASN A 121 -22.28 17.03 1.62
C ASN A 121 -21.95 18.24 0.74
N GLN A 122 -20.76 18.28 0.13
CA GLN A 122 -20.38 19.35 -0.81
C GLN A 122 -21.29 19.38 -2.03
N VAL A 123 -21.56 18.23 -2.66
CA VAL A 123 -22.46 18.14 -3.82
C VAL A 123 -23.87 18.59 -3.44
N PHE A 124 -24.40 18.08 -2.33
CA PHE A 124 -25.74 18.45 -1.85
C PHE A 124 -25.86 19.96 -1.59
N ASN A 125 -24.90 20.56 -0.88
CA ASN A 125 -24.92 21.98 -0.56
C ASN A 125 -24.80 22.86 -1.81
N ASN A 126 -24.00 22.46 -2.80
CA ASN A 126 -23.87 23.19 -4.07
C ASN A 126 -25.17 23.14 -4.89
N THR A 127 -25.88 22.01 -4.90
CA THR A 127 -27.19 21.90 -5.56
C THR A 127 -28.25 22.78 -4.90
N VAL A 128 -28.31 22.79 -3.56
CA VAL A 128 -29.26 23.64 -2.82
C VAL A 128 -28.95 25.13 -2.98
N ALA A 129 -27.66 25.50 -3.04
CA ALA A 129 -27.24 26.89 -3.30
C ALA A 129 -27.62 27.36 -4.72
N GLY A 130 -27.46 26.50 -5.73
CA GLY A 130 -27.88 26.79 -7.11
C GLY A 130 -29.39 26.97 -7.26
N GLN A 131 -30.20 26.10 -6.64
CA GLN A 131 -31.66 26.21 -6.68
C GLN A 131 -32.21 27.46 -5.97
N ARG A 132 -31.54 27.92 -4.90
CA ARG A 132 -31.91 29.17 -4.21
C ARG A 132 -31.59 30.42 -5.02
N TYR A 133 -30.67 30.35 -5.98
CA TYR A 133 -30.34 31.46 -6.87
C TYR A 133 -31.38 31.61 -7.99
N GLU A 134 -31.85 30.50 -8.57
CA GLU A 134 -32.90 30.52 -9.60
C GLU A 134 -34.28 30.94 -9.08
N GLN A 135 -34.61 30.69 -7.80
CA GLN A 135 -35.87 31.12 -7.20
C GLN A 135 -35.92 32.62 -6.81
N ARG A 136 -34.82 33.37 -6.98
CA ARG A 136 -34.76 34.82 -6.71
C ARG A 136 -34.71 35.69 -7.97
N LEU A 137 -34.74 35.08 -9.14
CA LEU A 137 -34.91 35.73 -10.44
C LEU A 137 -36.39 35.65 -10.87
#